data_AF-A0A5K3EGP2-F1
#
_entry.id   AF-A0A5K3EGP2-F1
#
_cell.length_a   1.000
_cell.length_b   1.000
_cell.length_c   1.000
_cell.angle_alpha   90.00
_cell.angle_beta   90.00
_cell.angle_gamma   90.00
#
_symmetry.space_group_name_H-M   'P 1'
#
loop_
_entity.id
_entity.type
_entity.pdbx_description
1 polymer ?
#
loop_
_entity_poly.entity_id
_entity_poly.type
_entity_poly.pdbx_seq_one_letter_code
_entity_poly.pdbx_strand_id
1 'polypeptide(L)'
;PKLPWILADYTSKQLNFDDPATFRDLSRPIGIVNPENIISVREKYESFEDPSGVISKFHYGTHYSSAAGVMHYLVRTEPFTSLHIQLQGQRFDVADRQFKSIPATWALIMASPYDNRELIPEFFYFPDFLRNDNNFDLGRLQLDGKKVGDVELPPWASTPEEFIRIHRGALESDYVSANLHKWIDLIFGYKQRGKAAENALNFYYYLTYEGAVDLNDVTDPVERASIEGMIKHFGQTPCQLLKVPHIPRISYSDWVYKMLIQRHLPLLNAAIIYMKTNVESSSRDTSPERDDGKGQERKLSVRLARHRTRSTMIHDKAEPPIELSQPDTKVMSRFL
;
A
#
# COMPACT_ATOMS: atom_id res chain seq x y z
N PRO A 1 4.14 7.78 0.71
CA PRO A 1 2.72 7.48 0.38
C PRO A 1 2.37 6.05 0.83
N LYS A 2 1.10 5.73 1.06
CA LYS A 2 0.67 4.40 1.54
C LYS A 2 -0.52 3.91 0.70
N LEU A 3 -0.54 2.61 0.43
CA LEU A 3 -1.64 1.91 -0.23
C LEU A 3 -1.97 0.64 0.56
N PRO A 4 -3.22 0.16 0.50
CA PRO A 4 -3.60 -1.06 1.19
C PRO A 4 -2.91 -2.29 0.58
N TRP A 5 -2.66 -3.29 1.40
CA TRP A 5 -2.66 -4.67 0.91
C TRP A 5 -4.00 -5.00 0.26
N ILE A 6 -3.99 -5.55 -0.96
CA ILE A 6 -5.22 -5.85 -1.71
C ILE A 6 -5.55 -7.34 -1.67
N LEU A 7 -4.56 -8.18 -1.98
CA LEU A 7 -4.74 -9.63 -2.06
C LEU A 7 -4.51 -10.27 -0.69
N ALA A 8 -5.17 -11.41 -0.47
CA ALA A 8 -4.96 -12.30 0.65
C ALA A 8 -4.43 -13.68 0.23
N ASP A 9 -4.49 -14.01 -1.07
CA ASP A 9 -3.97 -15.25 -1.64
C ASP A 9 -2.61 -15.05 -2.32
N TYR A 10 -1.58 -15.60 -1.69
CA TYR A 10 -0.20 -15.63 -2.21
C TYR A 10 0.32 -17.07 -2.37
N THR A 11 -0.57 -18.08 -2.34
CA THR A 11 -0.20 -19.50 -2.39
C THR A 11 -0.81 -20.24 -3.58
N SER A 12 -1.94 -19.79 -4.12
CA SER A 12 -2.56 -20.39 -5.30
C SER A 12 -1.75 -20.14 -6.57
N LYS A 13 -1.88 -21.06 -7.55
CA LYS A 13 -1.27 -20.93 -8.88
C LYS A 13 -2.01 -19.94 -9.79
N GLN A 14 -3.27 -19.66 -9.49
CA GLN A 14 -4.10 -18.70 -10.21
C GLN A 14 -5.03 -18.02 -9.20
N LEU A 15 -5.34 -16.74 -9.45
CA LEU A 15 -6.25 -15.97 -8.60
C LEU A 15 -7.64 -15.95 -9.22
N ASN A 16 -8.66 -16.06 -8.36
CA ASN A 16 -10.06 -15.88 -8.75
C ASN A 16 -10.58 -14.54 -8.22
N PHE A 17 -10.71 -13.53 -9.08
CA PHE A 17 -11.21 -12.22 -8.68
C PHE A 17 -12.72 -12.19 -8.38
N ASP A 18 -13.45 -13.26 -8.68
CA ASP A 18 -14.85 -13.42 -8.28
C ASP A 18 -14.98 -14.01 -6.86
N ASP A 19 -13.91 -14.56 -6.30
CA ASP A 19 -13.88 -15.08 -4.93
C ASP A 19 -13.44 -14.00 -3.94
N PRO A 20 -14.31 -13.58 -3.01
CA PRO A 20 -13.94 -12.63 -1.96
C PRO A 20 -12.75 -13.06 -1.10
N ALA A 21 -12.48 -14.38 -0.96
CA ALA A 21 -11.35 -14.89 -0.19
C ALA A 21 -9.99 -14.57 -0.82
N THR A 22 -9.96 -14.23 -2.13
CA THR A 22 -8.76 -13.74 -2.82
C THR A 22 -8.31 -12.38 -2.27
N PHE A 23 -9.22 -11.60 -1.69
CA PHE A 23 -8.98 -10.24 -1.26
C PHE A 23 -8.88 -10.11 0.25
N ARG A 24 -8.07 -9.15 0.68
CA ARG A 24 -8.07 -8.66 2.06
C ARG A 24 -9.41 -7.98 2.37
N ASP A 25 -9.89 -8.15 3.61
CA ASP A 25 -10.94 -7.30 4.16
C ASP A 25 -10.42 -5.86 4.41
N LEU A 26 -10.74 -4.96 3.49
CA LEU A 26 -10.36 -3.53 3.54
C LEU A 26 -11.04 -2.74 4.68
N SER A 27 -11.96 -3.36 5.43
CA SER A 27 -12.59 -2.72 6.59
C SER A 27 -11.79 -2.85 7.88
N ARG A 28 -10.69 -3.62 7.85
CA ARG A 28 -9.84 -3.94 9.00
C ARG A 28 -8.43 -3.38 8.83
N PRO A 29 -7.79 -2.87 9.90
CA PRO A 29 -6.35 -2.59 9.90
C PRO A 29 -5.54 -3.89 9.85
N ILE A 30 -4.25 -3.78 9.49
CA ILE A 30 -3.35 -4.92 9.24
C ILE A 30 -3.29 -5.88 10.43
N GLY A 31 -3.14 -5.38 11.65
CA GLY A 31 -2.92 -6.25 12.82
C GLY A 31 -4.09 -7.17 13.16
N ILE A 32 -5.28 -6.93 12.62
CA ILE A 32 -6.45 -7.81 12.78
C ILE A 32 -6.99 -8.32 11.43
N VAL A 33 -6.14 -8.35 10.41
CA VAL A 33 -6.48 -9.01 9.15
C VAL A 33 -6.74 -10.50 9.37
N ASN A 34 -5.96 -11.14 10.25
CA ASN A 34 -6.33 -12.41 10.87
C ASN A 34 -7.34 -12.13 12.00
N PRO A 35 -8.59 -12.63 11.91
CA PRO A 35 -9.60 -12.46 12.95
C PRO A 35 -9.18 -13.02 14.32
N GLU A 36 -8.29 -14.02 14.36
CA GLU A 36 -7.79 -14.63 15.61
C GLU A 36 -7.03 -13.60 16.48
N ASN A 37 -6.43 -12.59 15.85
CA ASN A 37 -5.70 -11.53 16.56
C ASN A 37 -6.62 -10.49 17.22
N ILE A 38 -7.92 -10.49 16.94
CA ILE A 38 -8.85 -9.46 17.46
C ILE A 38 -8.88 -9.46 18.99
N ILE A 39 -8.92 -10.65 19.59
CA ILE A 39 -9.03 -10.81 21.05
C ILE A 39 -7.75 -10.30 21.71
N SER A 40 -6.59 -10.76 21.26
CA SER A 40 -5.29 -10.39 21.86
C SER A 40 -4.98 -8.89 21.69
N VAL A 41 -5.30 -8.31 20.54
CA VAL A 41 -5.12 -6.86 20.29
C VAL A 41 -6.04 -6.03 21.18
N ARG A 42 -7.30 -6.46 21.36
CA ARG A 42 -8.26 -5.80 22.24
C ARG A 42 -7.85 -5.89 23.70
N GLU A 43 -7.51 -7.07 24.18
CA GLU A 43 -7.09 -7.31 25.57
C GLU A 43 -5.86 -6.45 25.91
N LYS A 44 -4.87 -6.40 25.03
CA LYS A 44 -3.68 -5.55 25.21
C LYS A 44 -4.03 -4.07 25.32
N TYR A 45 -4.96 -3.58 24.50
CA TYR A 45 -5.44 -2.20 24.58
C TYR A 45 -6.17 -1.95 25.90
N GLU A 46 -7.06 -2.85 26.30
CA GLU A 46 -7.88 -2.71 27.51
C GLU A 46 -7.03 -2.78 28.78
N SER A 47 -6.04 -3.68 28.83
CA SER A 47 -5.14 -3.87 29.97
C SER A 47 -3.96 -2.89 30.01
N PHE A 48 -3.78 -2.05 28.98
CA PHE A 48 -2.67 -1.09 28.97
C PHE A 48 -2.90 0.00 30.02
N GLU A 49 -1.96 0.13 30.94
CA GLU A 49 -1.89 1.19 31.93
C GLU A 49 -0.49 1.79 31.89
N ASP A 50 -0.42 3.11 31.71
CA ASP A 50 0.85 3.84 31.77
C ASP A 50 1.01 4.46 33.16
N PRO A 51 2.03 4.06 33.95
CA PRO A 51 2.25 4.61 35.29
C PRO A 51 2.44 6.13 35.32
N SER A 52 2.91 6.72 34.21
CA SER A 52 3.12 8.17 34.11
C SER A 52 1.86 8.95 33.70
N GLY A 53 0.84 8.27 33.18
CA GLY A 53 -0.37 8.90 32.63
C GLY A 53 -0.15 9.70 31.34
N VAL A 54 1.06 9.67 30.76
CA VAL A 54 1.44 10.39 29.54
C VAL A 54 1.03 9.59 28.30
N ILE A 55 1.23 8.28 28.34
CA ILE A 55 1.01 7.41 27.18
C ILE A 55 -0.46 7.00 27.13
N SER A 56 -1.16 7.47 26.10
CA SER A 56 -2.54 7.03 25.82
C SER A 56 -2.57 5.56 25.36
N LYS A 57 -3.67 4.85 25.66
CA LYS A 57 -3.88 3.46 25.19
C LYS A 57 -3.79 3.37 23.66
N PHE A 58 -3.18 2.30 23.17
CA PHE A 58 -3.01 2.04 21.73
C PHE A 58 -3.09 0.55 21.42
N HIS A 59 -3.48 0.22 20.19
CA HIS A 59 -3.50 -1.17 19.69
C HIS A 59 -2.12 -1.56 19.14
N TYR A 60 -1.46 -0.61 18.46
CA TYR A 60 -0.23 -0.86 17.71
C TYR A 60 0.88 0.12 18.12
N GLY A 61 1.99 -0.42 18.62
CA GLY A 61 3.22 0.36 18.87
C GLY A 61 4.02 0.62 17.58
N THR A 62 3.83 -0.23 16.57
CA THR A 62 4.41 -0.09 15.23
C THR A 62 3.42 0.59 14.29
N HIS A 63 3.88 1.57 13.53
CA HIS A 63 3.04 2.26 12.56
C HIS A 63 3.04 1.54 11.20
N TYR A 64 1.94 1.65 10.46
CA TYR A 64 1.79 1.02 9.13
C TYR A 64 2.65 1.65 8.03
N SER A 65 3.25 2.81 8.29
CA SER A 65 4.06 3.55 7.33
C SER A 65 5.20 4.26 8.06
N SER A 66 6.44 3.94 7.71
CA SER A 66 7.65 4.57 8.22
C SER A 66 8.72 4.64 7.13
N ALA A 67 9.70 5.53 7.27
CA ALA A 67 10.82 5.63 6.34
C ALA A 67 11.61 4.31 6.28
N ALA A 68 11.82 3.68 7.45
CA ALA A 68 12.43 2.35 7.55
C ALA A 68 11.63 1.28 6.79
N GLY A 69 10.29 1.33 6.83
CA GLY A 69 9.42 0.42 6.06
C GLY A 69 9.55 0.61 4.55
N VAL A 70 9.64 1.85 4.07
CA VAL A 70 9.86 2.15 2.65
C VAL A 70 11.22 1.61 2.19
N MET A 71 12.29 1.90 2.94
CA MET A 71 13.63 1.40 2.64
C MET A 71 13.70 -0.14 2.68
N HIS A 72 12.98 -0.77 3.61
CA HIS A 72 12.91 -2.23 3.70
C HIS A 72 12.32 -2.86 2.44
N TYR A 73 11.25 -2.28 1.86
CA TYR A 73 10.71 -2.78 0.59
C TYR A 73 11.65 -2.48 -0.59
N LEU A 74 12.22 -1.28 -0.63
CA LEU A 74 13.01 -0.80 -1.79
C LEU A 74 14.52 -1.06 -1.66
N VAL A 75 14.95 -1.94 -0.76
CA VAL A 75 16.37 -2.21 -0.45
C VAL A 75 17.23 -2.60 -1.66
N ARG A 76 16.60 -3.00 -2.77
CA ARG A 76 17.25 -3.41 -4.03
C ARG A 76 17.39 -2.27 -5.05
N THR A 77 16.88 -1.08 -4.74
CA THR A 77 16.83 0.06 -5.66
C THR A 77 17.51 1.27 -5.05
N GLU A 78 18.46 1.87 -5.76
CA GLU A 78 19.04 3.16 -5.34
C GLU A 78 18.02 4.31 -5.50
N PRO A 79 18.01 5.33 -4.63
CA PRO A 79 18.95 5.57 -3.52
C PRO A 79 18.60 4.83 -2.20
N PHE A 80 17.56 4.00 -2.19
CA PHE A 80 17.05 3.36 -0.96
C PHE A 80 18.00 2.33 -0.39
N THR A 81 18.80 1.66 -1.24
CA THR A 81 19.91 0.80 -0.81
C THR A 81 20.90 1.58 0.07
N SER A 82 21.41 2.71 -0.43
CA SER A 82 22.35 3.56 0.30
C SER A 82 21.78 4.07 1.62
N LEU A 83 20.51 4.51 1.61
CA LEU A 83 19.82 4.98 2.81
C LEU A 83 19.59 3.85 3.83
N HIS A 84 19.27 2.63 3.37
CA HIS A 84 19.14 1.46 4.23
C HIS A 84 20.47 1.11 4.92
N ILE A 85 21.57 1.11 4.15
CA ILE A 85 22.92 0.87 4.68
C ILE A 85 23.29 1.91 5.73
N GLN A 86 22.99 3.19 5.48
CA GLN A 86 23.21 4.27 6.44
C GLN A 86 22.40 4.04 7.72
N LEU A 87 21.11 3.69 7.61
CA LEU A 87 20.24 3.41 8.75
C LEU A 87 20.73 2.22 9.59
N GLN A 88 21.30 1.20 8.95
CA GLN A 88 21.74 -0.05 9.59
C GLN A 88 23.22 -0.03 10.03
N GLY A 89 23.85 1.14 10.08
CA GLY A 89 25.22 1.28 10.56
C GLY A 89 26.27 0.81 9.56
N GLN A 90 26.17 1.27 8.30
CA GLN A 90 27.11 1.02 7.20
C GLN A 90 27.17 -0.43 6.71
N ARG A 91 26.07 -1.17 6.86
CA ARG A 91 25.91 -2.54 6.34
C ARG A 91 24.46 -2.85 6.04
N PHE A 92 24.21 -3.93 5.30
CA PHE A 92 22.87 -4.48 5.18
C PHE A 92 22.37 -5.05 6.51
N ASP A 93 21.04 -5.20 6.61
CA ASP A 93 20.42 -5.88 7.74
C ASP A 93 20.67 -7.40 7.65
N VAL A 94 20.42 -8.14 8.73
CA VAL A 94 20.51 -9.60 8.68
C VAL A 94 19.51 -10.16 7.67
N ALA A 95 19.94 -11.14 6.89
CA ALA A 95 19.18 -11.70 5.77
C ALA A 95 17.76 -12.16 6.16
N ASP A 96 17.61 -12.75 7.35
CA ASP A 96 16.31 -13.25 7.85
C ASP A 96 15.28 -12.13 8.07
N ARG A 97 15.71 -10.90 8.35
CA ARG A 97 14.82 -9.74 8.53
C ARG A 97 14.59 -8.93 7.26
N GLN A 98 15.35 -9.17 6.20
CA GLN A 98 15.19 -8.42 4.96
C GLN A 98 13.93 -8.86 4.18
N PHE A 99 13.40 -7.94 3.37
CA PHE A 99 12.32 -8.23 2.44
C PHE A 99 12.82 -9.19 1.37
N LYS A 100 12.31 -10.42 1.36
CA LYS A 100 12.81 -11.50 0.50
C LYS A 100 11.73 -12.31 -0.19
N SER A 101 10.49 -12.25 0.28
CA SER A 101 9.41 -13.11 -0.21
C SER A 101 8.06 -12.47 0.10
N ILE A 102 7.26 -12.22 -0.94
CA ILE A 102 5.93 -11.63 -0.78
C ILE A 102 4.99 -12.60 -0.03
N PRO A 103 4.92 -13.90 -0.39
CA PRO A 103 4.13 -14.87 0.37
C PRO A 103 4.56 -14.98 1.83
N ALA A 104 5.87 -14.97 2.11
CA ALA A 104 6.35 -15.04 3.50
C ALA A 104 6.03 -13.77 4.29
N THR A 105 6.12 -12.59 3.67
CA THR A 105 5.73 -11.33 4.31
C THR A 105 4.24 -11.34 4.67
N TRP A 106 3.37 -11.79 3.76
CA TRP A 106 1.94 -11.92 4.06
C TRP A 106 1.67 -12.94 5.17
N ALA A 107 2.34 -14.10 5.14
CA ALA A 107 2.21 -15.12 6.17
C ALA A 107 2.65 -14.59 7.55
N LEU A 108 3.70 -13.77 7.62
CA LEU A 108 4.15 -13.15 8.87
C LEU A 108 3.10 -12.18 9.43
N ILE A 109 2.47 -11.38 8.56
CA ILE A 109 1.37 -10.48 8.91
C ILE A 109 0.16 -11.28 9.44
N MET A 110 -0.17 -12.40 8.80
CA MET A 110 -1.25 -13.28 9.25
C MET A 110 -0.95 -13.96 10.60
N ALA A 111 0.32 -14.26 10.87
CA ALA A 111 0.76 -14.95 12.08
C ALA A 111 0.91 -14.02 13.31
N SER A 112 1.12 -12.71 13.11
CA SER A 112 1.44 -11.79 14.21
C SER A 112 0.80 -10.41 14.02
N PRO A 113 0.12 -9.86 15.05
CA PRO A 113 -0.46 -8.52 15.00
C PRO A 113 0.57 -7.39 15.14
N TYR A 114 1.86 -7.71 15.29
CA TYR A 114 2.91 -6.72 15.54
C TYR A 114 3.51 -6.15 14.26
N ASP A 115 3.36 -6.86 13.13
CA ASP A 115 3.72 -6.33 11.82
C ASP A 115 2.50 -5.70 11.15
N ASN A 116 2.39 -4.37 11.30
CA ASN A 116 1.22 -3.61 10.85
C ASN A 116 1.45 -2.87 9.53
N ARG A 117 2.51 -3.20 8.78
CA ARG A 117 2.95 -2.43 7.61
C ARG A 117 1.96 -2.55 6.46
N GLU A 118 1.49 -1.40 5.99
CA GLU A 118 0.77 -1.30 4.72
C GLU A 118 1.76 -1.28 3.54
N LEU A 119 1.23 -1.30 2.32
CA LEU A 119 2.03 -1.25 1.11
C LEU A 119 2.44 0.17 0.72
N ILE A 120 3.44 0.22 -0.14
CA ILE A 120 3.88 1.41 -0.86
C ILE A 120 3.35 1.38 -2.31
N PRO A 121 3.20 2.53 -2.98
CA PRO A 121 2.73 2.60 -4.37
C PRO A 121 3.47 1.71 -5.37
N GLU A 122 4.75 1.49 -5.15
CA GLU A 122 5.65 0.74 -6.02
C GLU A 122 5.16 -0.68 -6.28
N PHE A 123 4.42 -1.29 -5.33
CA PHE A 123 3.75 -2.58 -5.50
C PHE A 123 2.69 -2.64 -6.62
N PHE A 124 2.36 -1.50 -7.23
CA PHE A 124 1.32 -1.39 -8.26
C PHE A 124 1.81 -0.82 -9.60
N TYR A 125 3.08 -0.44 -9.70
CA TYR A 125 3.63 0.07 -10.97
C TYR A 125 5.12 -0.17 -11.21
N PHE A 126 5.92 -0.47 -10.17
CA PHE A 126 7.36 -0.53 -10.27
C PHE A 126 7.83 -1.98 -10.06
N PRO A 127 8.20 -2.73 -11.11
CA PRO A 127 8.64 -4.12 -10.94
C PRO A 127 10.07 -4.26 -10.41
N ASP A 128 10.93 -3.26 -10.62
CA ASP A 128 12.38 -3.41 -10.44
C ASP A 128 12.79 -3.59 -8.97
N PHE A 129 12.01 -3.10 -7.99
CA PHE A 129 12.32 -3.32 -6.58
C PHE A 129 12.26 -4.79 -6.15
N LEU A 130 11.68 -5.65 -6.98
CA LEU A 130 11.60 -7.10 -6.76
C LEU A 130 12.84 -7.84 -7.28
N ARG A 131 13.73 -7.16 -8.02
CA ARG A 131 14.95 -7.72 -8.61
C ARG A 131 16.18 -7.20 -7.91
N ASN A 132 17.20 -8.06 -7.79
CA ASN A 132 18.53 -7.68 -7.35
C ASN A 132 19.45 -7.48 -8.56
N ASP A 133 19.07 -6.61 -9.50
CA ASP A 133 19.82 -6.37 -10.74
C ASP A 133 21.25 -5.84 -10.48
N ASN A 134 21.42 -5.13 -9.36
CA ASN A 134 22.72 -4.60 -8.92
C ASN A 134 23.61 -5.67 -8.25
N ASN A 135 23.14 -6.92 -8.12
CA ASN A 135 23.86 -8.03 -7.50
C ASN A 135 24.36 -7.74 -6.07
N PHE A 136 23.56 -7.00 -5.28
CA PHE A 136 23.89 -6.71 -3.88
C PHE A 136 24.07 -8.00 -3.06
N ASP A 137 25.00 -7.96 -2.11
CA ASP A 137 25.15 -9.04 -1.12
C ASP A 137 24.20 -8.83 0.06
N LEU A 138 22.99 -9.39 -0.08
CA LEU A 138 21.93 -9.31 0.92
C LEU A 138 22.08 -10.41 2.01
N GLY A 139 23.19 -11.14 2.01
CA GLY A 139 23.49 -12.17 3.00
C GLY A 139 22.82 -13.52 2.72
N ARG A 140 22.86 -14.39 3.74
CA ARG A 140 22.34 -15.76 3.69
C ARG A 140 21.42 -16.03 4.86
N LEU A 141 20.35 -16.77 4.62
CA LEU A 141 19.41 -17.20 5.64
C LEU A 141 20.08 -18.14 6.64
N GLN A 142 19.73 -18.04 7.91
CA GLN A 142 20.35 -18.85 8.97
C GLN A 142 19.99 -20.33 8.89
N LEU A 143 18.76 -20.66 8.50
CA LEU A 143 18.25 -22.04 8.53
C LEU A 143 18.80 -22.92 7.42
N ASP A 144 18.87 -22.42 6.18
CA ASP A 144 19.21 -23.21 4.99
C ASP A 144 20.45 -22.68 4.25
N GLY A 145 21.04 -21.56 4.70
CA GLY A 145 22.19 -20.93 4.05
C GLY A 145 21.89 -20.32 2.67
N LYS A 146 20.61 -20.25 2.27
CA LYS A 146 20.19 -19.72 0.97
C LYS A 146 20.59 -18.25 0.86
N LYS A 147 21.22 -17.87 -0.25
CA LYS A 147 21.57 -16.48 -0.53
C LYS A 147 20.30 -15.69 -0.83
N VAL A 148 20.17 -14.51 -0.24
CA VAL A 148 19.09 -13.57 -0.55
C VAL A 148 19.44 -12.83 -1.84
N GLY A 149 18.54 -12.91 -2.82
CA GLY A 149 18.68 -12.27 -4.14
C GLY A 149 17.39 -11.55 -4.51
N ASP A 150 16.81 -11.90 -5.65
CA ASP A 150 15.48 -11.45 -6.06
C ASP A 150 14.42 -11.79 -5.01
N VAL A 151 13.35 -11.00 -4.98
CA VAL A 151 12.19 -11.24 -4.12
C VAL A 151 11.42 -12.44 -4.65
N GLU A 152 11.11 -13.40 -3.78
CA GLU A 152 10.27 -14.54 -4.13
C GLU A 152 8.83 -14.09 -4.38
N LEU A 153 8.33 -14.42 -5.57
CA LEU A 153 7.00 -14.09 -6.04
C LEU A 153 6.00 -15.21 -5.69
N PRO A 154 4.71 -14.90 -5.58
CA PRO A 154 3.67 -15.91 -5.43
C PRO A 154 3.53 -16.80 -6.69
N PRO A 155 2.99 -18.03 -6.58
CA PRO A 155 2.95 -18.98 -7.69
C PRO A 155 2.15 -18.52 -8.91
N TRP A 156 1.26 -17.55 -8.76
CA TRP A 156 0.46 -16.95 -9.83
C TRP A 156 1.20 -15.86 -10.64
N ALA A 157 2.42 -15.48 -10.25
CA ALA A 157 3.25 -14.53 -10.99
C ALA A 157 4.62 -15.13 -11.31
N SER A 158 4.91 -15.27 -12.61
CA SER A 158 6.19 -15.78 -13.10
C SER A 158 7.29 -14.72 -13.14
N THR A 159 6.92 -13.44 -13.28
CA THR A 159 7.86 -12.31 -13.33
C THR A 159 7.40 -11.14 -12.47
N PRO A 160 8.31 -10.22 -12.08
CA PRO A 160 7.95 -8.96 -11.42
C PRO A 160 6.91 -8.14 -12.20
N GLU A 161 6.99 -8.07 -13.53
CA GLU A 161 5.97 -7.37 -14.34
C GLU A 161 4.61 -8.04 -14.24
N GLU A 162 4.57 -9.37 -14.27
CA GLU A 162 3.32 -10.11 -14.13
C GLU A 162 2.72 -9.90 -12.74
N PHE A 163 3.55 -9.92 -11.69
CA PHE A 163 3.13 -9.58 -10.34
C PHE A 163 2.49 -8.19 -10.30
N ILE A 164 3.18 -7.15 -10.79
CA ILE A 164 2.68 -5.77 -10.82
C ILE A 164 1.38 -5.67 -11.64
N ARG A 165 1.32 -6.31 -12.82
CA ARG A 165 0.14 -6.30 -13.69
C ARG A 165 -1.09 -6.88 -12.99
N ILE A 166 -0.94 -8.06 -12.37
CA ILE A 166 -2.04 -8.74 -11.67
C ILE A 166 -2.43 -7.97 -10.42
N HIS A 167 -1.46 -7.50 -9.64
CA HIS A 167 -1.72 -6.77 -8.40
C HIS A 167 -2.41 -5.42 -8.67
N ARG A 168 -2.03 -4.72 -9.74
CA ARG A 168 -2.76 -3.55 -10.24
C ARG A 168 -4.16 -3.90 -10.73
N GLY A 169 -4.32 -5.03 -11.43
CA GLY A 169 -5.64 -5.53 -11.83
C GLY A 169 -6.55 -5.80 -10.62
N ALA A 170 -6.01 -6.33 -9.53
CA ALA A 170 -6.73 -6.54 -8.29
C ALA A 170 -7.16 -5.21 -7.65
N LEU A 171 -6.27 -4.21 -7.61
CA LEU A 171 -6.58 -2.86 -7.11
C LEU A 171 -7.73 -2.20 -7.88
N GLU A 172 -7.77 -2.38 -9.20
CA GLU A 172 -8.81 -1.82 -10.09
C GLU A 172 -10.07 -2.70 -10.21
N SER A 173 -10.13 -3.82 -9.47
CA SER A 173 -11.28 -4.74 -9.52
C SER A 173 -12.56 -4.12 -8.95
N ASP A 174 -13.70 -4.71 -9.31
CA ASP A 174 -15.00 -4.32 -8.77
C ASP A 174 -15.09 -4.54 -7.26
N TYR A 175 -14.49 -5.62 -6.75
CA TYR A 175 -14.42 -5.90 -5.32
C TYR A 175 -13.72 -4.78 -4.56
N VAL A 176 -12.53 -4.37 -5.01
CA VAL A 176 -11.78 -3.29 -4.35
C VAL A 176 -12.50 -1.96 -4.53
N SER A 177 -13.01 -1.66 -5.72
CA SER A 177 -13.80 -0.46 -5.98
C SER A 177 -14.98 -0.31 -5.01
N ALA A 178 -15.71 -1.40 -4.76
CA ALA A 178 -16.83 -1.43 -3.83
C ALA A 178 -16.41 -1.27 -2.36
N ASN A 179 -15.17 -1.58 -1.98
CA ASN A 179 -14.74 -1.68 -0.58
C ASN A 179 -13.66 -0.68 -0.15
N LEU A 180 -12.95 -0.02 -1.07
CA LEU A 180 -11.80 0.84 -0.78
C LEU A 180 -12.12 2.01 0.16
N HIS A 181 -13.34 2.54 0.08
CA HIS A 181 -13.84 3.58 0.99
C HIS A 181 -13.72 3.20 2.47
N LYS A 182 -13.83 1.91 2.81
CA LYS A 182 -13.68 1.41 4.18
C LYS A 182 -12.23 1.49 4.68
N TRP A 183 -11.26 1.29 3.80
CA TRP A 183 -9.83 1.48 4.13
C TRP A 183 -9.51 2.97 4.24
N ILE A 184 -10.09 3.80 3.37
CA ILE A 184 -9.97 5.25 3.47
C ILE A 184 -10.52 5.73 4.83
N ASP A 185 -11.63 5.17 5.32
CA ASP A 185 -12.16 5.48 6.65
C ASP A 185 -11.17 5.21 7.79
N LEU A 186 -10.36 4.15 7.68
CA LEU A 186 -9.33 3.79 8.67
C LEU A 186 -8.14 4.75 8.62
N ILE A 187 -7.64 5.07 7.43
CA ILE A 187 -6.38 5.79 7.26
C ILE A 187 -6.56 7.30 7.26
N PHE A 188 -7.67 7.81 6.72
CA PHE A 188 -7.93 9.23 6.51
C PHE A 188 -9.31 9.69 7.02
N GLY A 189 -10.22 8.77 7.31
CA GLY A 189 -11.61 9.11 7.64
C GLY A 189 -11.95 9.00 9.12
N TYR A 190 -13.23 8.77 9.39
CA TYR A 190 -13.78 8.87 10.74
C TYR A 190 -13.30 7.76 11.70
N LYS A 191 -12.76 6.65 11.18
CA LYS A 191 -12.19 5.55 11.99
C LYS A 191 -10.70 5.73 12.30
N GLN A 192 -10.11 6.88 11.98
CA GLN A 192 -8.72 7.19 12.35
C GLN A 192 -8.58 7.56 13.84
N ARG A 193 -9.61 8.17 14.44
CA ARG A 193 -9.59 8.69 15.82
C ARG A 193 -10.91 8.46 16.57
N GLY A 194 -10.88 8.62 17.88
CA GLY A 194 -12.07 8.55 18.75
C GLY A 194 -12.68 7.16 18.86
N LYS A 195 -13.96 7.09 19.29
CA LYS A 195 -14.62 5.80 19.57
C LYS A 195 -14.73 4.89 18.35
N ALA A 196 -14.83 5.48 17.15
CA ALA A 196 -14.86 4.71 15.91
C ALA A 196 -13.53 4.00 15.64
N ALA A 197 -12.39 4.63 15.93
CA ALA A 197 -11.08 3.99 15.85
C ALA A 197 -10.90 2.89 16.90
N GLU A 198 -11.37 3.13 18.13
CA GLU A 198 -11.36 2.14 19.20
C GLU A 198 -12.13 0.88 18.80
N ASN A 199 -13.36 1.05 18.30
CA ASN A 199 -14.19 -0.07 17.87
C ASN A 199 -13.59 -0.83 16.69
N ALA A 200 -12.85 -0.13 15.82
CA ALA A 200 -12.14 -0.71 14.67
C ALA A 200 -10.74 -1.26 15.01
N LEU A 201 -10.32 -1.19 16.29
CA LEU A 201 -8.99 -1.56 16.76
C LEU A 201 -7.85 -0.84 16.01
N ASN A 202 -8.02 0.46 15.73
CA ASN A 202 -7.17 1.24 14.82
C ASN A 202 -6.42 2.39 15.53
N PHE A 203 -6.00 2.18 16.78
CA PHE A 203 -5.16 3.17 17.49
C PHE A 203 -3.68 2.81 17.40
N TYR A 204 -2.88 3.80 17.02
CA TYR A 204 -1.43 3.74 17.00
C TYR A 204 -0.85 4.47 18.21
N TYR A 205 0.47 4.38 18.39
CA TYR A 205 1.16 5.09 19.45
C TYR A 205 0.92 6.60 19.37
N TYR A 206 0.69 7.27 20.51
CA TYR A 206 0.18 8.65 20.53
C TYR A 206 1.05 9.66 19.75
N LEU A 207 2.38 9.50 19.75
CA LEU A 207 3.30 10.37 19.01
C LEU A 207 3.16 10.28 17.48
N THR A 208 2.47 9.27 16.94
CA THR A 208 2.24 9.20 15.49
C THR A 208 1.19 10.22 15.04
N TYR A 209 0.37 10.73 15.97
CA TYR A 209 -0.73 11.64 15.64
C TYR A 209 -0.28 13.10 15.69
N GLU A 210 -0.66 13.85 14.66
CA GLU A 210 -0.53 15.31 14.64
C GLU A 210 -1.20 15.93 15.88
N GLY A 211 -0.50 16.91 16.47
CA GLY A 211 -0.96 17.67 17.64
C GLY A 211 -0.86 16.93 18.97
N ALA A 212 -0.24 15.75 19.02
CA ALA A 212 -0.12 14.98 20.26
C ALA A 212 0.85 15.62 21.28
N VAL A 213 1.89 16.31 20.82
CA VAL A 213 2.88 17.01 21.64
C VAL A 213 3.24 18.32 20.95
N ASP A 214 3.26 19.43 21.69
CA ASP A 214 3.94 20.66 21.27
C ASP A 214 5.40 20.59 21.68
N LEU A 215 6.30 20.50 20.69
CA LEU A 215 7.73 20.40 20.95
C LEU A 215 8.28 21.64 21.65
N ASN A 216 7.62 22.81 21.52
CA ASN A 216 8.06 24.04 22.17
C ASN A 216 7.85 24.03 23.69
N ASP A 217 6.90 23.22 24.16
CA ASP A 217 6.61 23.06 25.59
C ASP A 217 7.62 22.09 26.26
N VAL A 218 8.36 21.32 25.47
CA VAL A 218 9.38 20.38 25.97
C VAL A 218 10.70 21.12 26.20
N THR A 219 10.97 21.44 27.46
CA THR A 219 12.16 22.20 27.87
C THR A 219 13.43 21.37 27.95
N ASP A 220 13.33 20.06 28.24
CA ASP A 220 14.50 19.19 28.30
C ASP A 220 14.98 18.85 26.87
N PRO A 221 16.22 19.23 26.49
CA PRO A 221 16.75 18.94 25.16
C PRO A 221 16.86 17.44 24.88
N VAL A 222 17.06 16.60 25.89
CA VAL A 222 17.20 15.14 25.70
C VAL A 222 15.84 14.50 25.42
N GLU A 223 14.83 14.85 26.21
CA GLU A 223 13.44 14.46 25.96
C GLU A 223 12.96 14.95 24.60
N ARG A 224 13.22 16.22 24.26
CA ARG A 224 12.83 16.80 22.97
C ARG A 224 13.47 16.04 21.81
N ALA A 225 14.77 15.79 21.85
CA ALA A 225 15.47 15.03 20.82
C ALA A 225 14.93 13.60 20.68
N SER A 226 14.55 12.98 21.81
CA SER A 226 13.94 11.65 21.83
C SER A 226 12.56 11.65 21.15
N ILE A 227 11.68 12.59 21.49
CA ILE A 227 10.35 12.73 20.89
C ILE A 227 10.47 13.04 19.39
N GLU A 228 11.34 13.96 19.00
CA GLU A 228 11.61 14.25 17.59
C GLU A 228 12.10 13.02 16.84
N GLY A 229 13.01 12.25 17.45
CA GLY A 229 13.50 10.98 16.91
C GLY A 229 12.38 9.97 16.71
N MET A 230 11.47 9.85 17.67
CA MET A 230 10.29 8.97 17.57
C MET A 230 9.38 9.38 16.41
N ILE A 231 9.01 10.65 16.34
CA ILE A 231 8.12 11.20 15.29
C ILE A 231 8.75 11.01 13.90
N LYS A 232 10.04 11.25 13.75
CA LYS A 232 10.75 11.15 12.46
C LYS A 232 10.84 9.71 11.94
N HIS A 233 11.10 8.74 12.83
CA HIS A 233 11.49 7.39 12.39
C HIS A 233 10.42 6.31 12.56
N PHE A 234 9.52 6.45 13.54
CA PHE A 234 8.59 5.38 13.92
C PHE A 234 7.19 5.53 13.30
N GLY A 235 7.01 6.52 12.43
CA GLY A 235 5.84 6.69 11.58
C GLY A 235 4.96 7.86 12.00
N GLN A 236 4.25 8.40 11.01
CA GLN A 236 3.38 9.55 11.17
C GLN A 236 2.02 9.23 10.55
N THR A 237 0.98 9.33 11.37
CA THR A 237 -0.40 9.16 10.92
C THR A 237 -0.79 10.37 10.07
N PRO A 238 -1.36 10.15 8.87
CA PRO A 238 -1.78 11.24 8.00
C PRO A 238 -2.87 12.11 8.66
N CYS A 239 -3.00 13.34 8.20
CA CYS A 239 -4.11 14.21 8.62
C CYS A 239 -5.47 13.53 8.34
N GLN A 240 -6.40 13.67 9.29
CA GLN A 240 -7.77 13.21 9.12
C GLN A 240 -8.48 14.13 8.12
N LEU A 241 -8.90 13.58 6.99
CA LEU A 241 -9.56 14.31 5.91
C LEU A 241 -11.08 14.38 6.11
N LEU A 242 -11.67 13.35 6.71
CA LEU A 242 -13.13 13.22 6.86
C LEU A 242 -13.50 12.79 8.28
N LYS A 243 -14.55 13.41 8.84
CA LYS A 243 -15.15 13.03 10.13
C LYS A 243 -16.43 12.22 9.98
N VAL A 244 -16.86 11.97 8.75
CA VAL A 244 -18.03 11.17 8.38
C VAL A 244 -17.59 9.98 7.51
N PRO A 245 -18.41 8.93 7.37
CA PRO A 245 -18.09 7.81 6.48
C PRO A 245 -17.80 8.26 5.05
N HIS A 246 -16.72 7.73 4.47
CA HIS A 246 -16.38 7.98 3.08
C HIS A 246 -17.44 7.38 2.15
N ILE A 247 -17.84 8.14 1.14
CA ILE A 247 -18.86 7.72 0.19
C ILE A 247 -18.34 6.52 -0.62
N PRO A 248 -19.09 5.40 -0.73
CA PRO A 248 -18.71 4.28 -1.57
C PRO A 248 -18.58 4.70 -3.04
N ARG A 249 -17.63 4.10 -3.77
CA ARG A 249 -17.55 4.28 -5.21
C ARG A 249 -18.80 3.67 -5.85
N ILE A 250 -19.46 4.44 -6.70
CA ILE A 250 -20.59 3.93 -7.49
C ILE A 250 -20.09 2.89 -8.50
N SER A 251 -20.85 1.81 -8.66
CA SER A 251 -20.55 0.82 -9.69
C SER A 251 -20.73 1.43 -11.08
N TYR A 252 -20.12 0.82 -12.11
CA TYR A 252 -20.30 1.28 -13.48
C TYR A 252 -21.76 1.20 -13.92
N SER A 253 -22.45 0.11 -13.59
CA SER A 253 -23.88 -0.06 -13.88
C SER A 253 -24.73 1.01 -13.19
N ASP A 254 -24.48 1.30 -11.91
CA ASP A 254 -25.19 2.37 -11.20
C ASP A 254 -24.87 3.74 -11.77
N TRP A 255 -23.63 3.99 -12.18
CA TRP A 255 -23.25 5.23 -12.84
C TRP A 255 -23.98 5.40 -14.17
N VAL A 256 -24.02 4.36 -15.00
CA VAL A 256 -24.77 4.34 -16.26
C VAL A 256 -26.24 4.60 -15.97
N TYR A 257 -26.85 3.87 -15.03
CA TYR A 257 -28.25 4.06 -14.63
C TYR A 257 -28.54 5.51 -14.20
N LYS A 258 -27.70 6.09 -13.33
CA LYS A 258 -27.82 7.48 -12.90
C LYS A 258 -27.66 8.47 -14.05
N MET A 259 -26.71 8.26 -14.96
CA MET A 259 -26.51 9.13 -16.13
C MET A 259 -27.69 9.08 -17.09
N LEU A 260 -28.22 7.89 -17.37
CA LEU A 260 -29.32 7.71 -18.32
C LEU A 260 -30.63 8.31 -17.82
N ILE A 261 -30.94 8.11 -16.53
CA ILE A 261 -32.23 8.52 -15.97
C ILE A 261 -32.19 9.95 -15.45
N GLN A 262 -31.13 10.36 -14.75
CA GLN A 262 -31.10 11.68 -14.11
C GLN A 262 -30.72 12.80 -15.07
N ARG A 263 -29.91 12.53 -16.10
CA ARG A 263 -29.48 13.56 -17.07
C ARG A 263 -30.25 13.57 -18.39
N HIS A 264 -31.31 12.77 -18.52
CA HIS A 264 -32.16 12.72 -19.72
C HIS A 264 -31.35 12.58 -21.02
N LEU A 265 -30.27 11.79 -20.98
CA LEU A 265 -29.55 11.45 -22.21
C LEU A 265 -30.51 10.63 -23.08
N PRO A 266 -30.71 11.00 -24.38
CA PRO A 266 -31.66 10.30 -25.22
C PRO A 266 -31.31 8.81 -25.25
N LEU A 267 -32.27 7.96 -24.91
CA LEU A 267 -32.13 6.49 -24.82
C LEU A 267 -31.44 5.87 -26.05
N LEU A 268 -31.52 6.54 -27.21
CA LEU A 268 -30.83 6.17 -28.44
C LEU A 268 -29.30 6.09 -28.27
N ASN A 269 -28.69 7.05 -27.55
CA ASN A 269 -27.24 7.06 -27.32
C ASN A 269 -26.81 5.97 -26.34
N ALA A 270 -27.68 5.61 -25.39
CA ALA A 270 -27.45 4.53 -24.43
C ALA A 270 -27.44 3.15 -25.11
N ALA A 271 -28.41 2.92 -26.01
CA ALA A 271 -28.49 1.70 -26.80
C ALA A 271 -27.27 1.55 -27.72
N ILE A 272 -26.80 2.64 -28.32
CA ILE A 272 -25.60 2.65 -29.16
C ILE A 272 -24.33 2.34 -28.34
N ILE A 273 -24.20 2.86 -27.12
CA ILE A 273 -23.07 2.56 -26.23
C ILE A 273 -23.11 1.09 -25.79
N TYR A 274 -24.27 0.61 -25.33
CA TYR A 274 -24.47 -0.79 -24.90
C TYR A 274 -24.21 -1.79 -26.03
N MET A 275 -24.69 -1.49 -27.25
CA MET A 275 -24.41 -2.31 -28.43
C MET A 275 -22.93 -2.29 -28.80
N LYS A 276 -22.24 -1.13 -28.73
CA LYS A 276 -20.80 -1.06 -29.02
C LYS A 276 -19.95 -1.85 -28.01
N THR A 277 -20.25 -1.75 -26.72
CA THR A 277 -19.50 -2.47 -25.67
C THR A 277 -19.70 -3.99 -25.74
N ASN A 278 -20.88 -4.46 -26.17
CA ASN A 278 -21.15 -5.89 -26.32
C ASN A 278 -20.71 -6.47 -27.68
N VAL A 279 -20.62 -5.65 -28.73
CA VAL A 279 -20.11 -6.10 -30.03
C VAL A 279 -18.57 -6.25 -30.00
N GLU A 280 -17.87 -5.39 -29.26
CA GLU A 280 -16.40 -5.51 -29.10
C GLU A 280 -15.98 -6.70 -28.20
N SER A 281 -16.87 -7.18 -27.32
CA SER A 281 -16.64 -8.41 -26.53
C SER A 281 -17.04 -9.68 -27.27
N SER A 282 -18.05 -9.63 -28.16
CA SER A 282 -18.47 -10.79 -28.94
C SER A 282 -17.64 -11.05 -30.21
N SER A 283 -16.80 -10.09 -30.65
CA SER A 283 -16.03 -10.21 -31.89
C SER A 283 -14.60 -10.76 -31.71
N ARG A 284 -14.22 -11.25 -30.52
CA ARG A 284 -12.89 -11.84 -30.28
C ARG A 284 -12.82 -13.35 -30.39
N ASP A 285 -13.94 -14.03 -30.67
CA ASP A 285 -13.98 -15.49 -30.59
C ASP A 285 -14.77 -16.11 -31.75
N THR A 286 -14.28 -15.91 -32.98
CA THR A 286 -14.43 -16.87 -34.10
C THR A 286 -13.54 -16.43 -35.26
N SER A 287 -12.43 -17.13 -35.48
CA SER A 287 -11.78 -17.17 -36.79
C SER A 287 -11.12 -18.54 -36.95
N PRO A 288 -11.51 -19.34 -37.95
CA PRO A 288 -10.77 -20.55 -38.31
C PRO A 288 -9.56 -20.20 -39.19
N GLU A 289 -8.54 -21.04 -39.14
CA GLU A 289 -7.36 -20.98 -40.00
C GLU A 289 -7.73 -21.06 -41.50
N ARG A 290 -7.13 -20.20 -42.33
CA ARG A 290 -6.18 -20.52 -43.44
C ARG A 290 -6.19 -19.51 -44.60
N ASP A 291 -4.97 -19.01 -44.85
CA ASP A 291 -4.22 -18.93 -46.12
C ASP A 291 -4.54 -17.93 -47.26
N ASP A 292 -3.48 -17.17 -47.57
CA ASP A 292 -3.01 -16.45 -48.77
C ASP A 292 -3.95 -15.71 -49.75
N GLY A 293 -3.65 -14.42 -49.98
CA GLY A 293 -4.05 -13.68 -51.19
C GLY A 293 -4.06 -12.15 -51.10
N LYS A 294 -3.01 -11.52 -51.63
CA LYS A 294 -2.80 -10.08 -51.92
C LYS A 294 -4.05 -9.19 -52.06
N GLY A 295 -4.09 -8.04 -51.36
CA GLY A 295 -4.96 -6.91 -51.74
C GLY A 295 -5.14 -5.77 -50.73
N GLN A 296 -4.33 -4.70 -50.88
CA GLN A 296 -4.59 -3.29 -50.52
C GLN A 296 -4.97 -2.89 -49.07
N GLU A 297 -4.01 -2.28 -48.36
CA GLU A 297 -4.22 -1.48 -47.15
C GLU A 297 -5.21 -0.31 -47.39
N ARG A 298 -6.31 -0.25 -46.62
CA ARG A 298 -7.03 0.99 -46.34
C ARG A 298 -6.93 1.31 -44.84
N LYS A 299 -5.95 2.15 -44.48
CA LYS A 299 -5.83 2.73 -43.13
C LYS A 299 -6.96 3.73 -42.88
N LEU A 300 -7.96 3.34 -42.09
CA LEU A 300 -8.90 4.28 -41.47
C LEU A 300 -8.21 4.94 -40.27
N SER A 301 -7.73 6.17 -40.49
CA SER A 301 -7.15 7.01 -39.44
C SER A 301 -8.27 7.72 -38.67
N VAL A 302 -8.45 7.39 -37.40
CA VAL A 302 -9.30 8.18 -36.48
C VAL A 302 -8.38 9.11 -35.69
N ARG A 303 -8.39 10.39 -36.06
CA ARG A 303 -7.74 11.47 -35.29
C ARG A 303 -8.56 11.74 -34.03
N LEU A 304 -8.12 11.23 -32.88
CA LEU A 304 -8.53 11.74 -31.56
C LEU A 304 -7.83 13.08 -31.30
N ALA A 305 -8.59 14.18 -31.38
CA ALA A 305 -8.12 15.48 -30.95
C ALA A 305 -7.91 15.48 -29.43
N ARG A 306 -6.64 15.41 -28.99
CA ARG A 306 -6.26 15.64 -27.59
C ARG A 306 -6.32 17.13 -27.31
N HIS A 307 -7.30 17.57 -26.51
CA HIS A 307 -7.22 18.87 -25.85
C HIS A 307 -6.07 18.84 -24.84
N ARG A 308 -4.97 19.54 -25.16
CA ARG A 308 -3.89 19.83 -24.22
C ARG A 308 -4.32 20.99 -23.32
N THR A 309 -4.49 20.74 -22.04
CA THR A 309 -4.47 21.80 -21.01
C THR A 309 -3.02 22.23 -20.80
N ARG A 310 -2.74 23.51 -21.09
CA ARG A 310 -1.44 24.15 -20.87
C ARG A 310 -1.28 24.36 -19.35
N SER A 311 -0.32 23.68 -18.72
CA SER A 311 0.16 24.06 -17.39
C SER A 311 1.55 24.67 -17.57
N THR A 312 1.70 25.93 -17.16
CA THR A 312 2.94 26.70 -17.20
C THR A 312 3.85 26.26 -16.07
N MET A 313 5.00 25.66 -16.38
CA MET A 313 6.08 25.44 -15.43
C MET A 313 6.84 26.76 -15.20
N ILE A 314 6.82 27.26 -13.97
CA ILE A 314 7.71 28.31 -13.49
C ILE A 314 8.97 27.61 -12.97
N HIS A 315 10.14 28.07 -13.40
CA HIS A 315 11.44 27.60 -12.94
C HIS A 315 11.71 28.12 -11.52
N ASP A 316 11.69 27.22 -10.52
CA ASP A 316 12.22 27.51 -9.19
C ASP A 316 13.68 27.04 -9.06
N LYS A 317 14.46 27.90 -8.39
CA LYS A 317 15.90 27.80 -8.16
C LYS A 317 16.24 26.63 -7.23
N ALA A 318 17.38 26.00 -7.48
CA ALA A 318 17.91 24.89 -6.70
C ALA A 318 18.16 25.27 -5.22
N GLU A 319 17.54 24.55 -4.30
CA GLU A 319 17.90 24.51 -2.88
C GLU A 319 19.06 23.52 -2.63
N PRO A 320 19.93 23.78 -1.64
CA PRO A 320 21.05 22.89 -1.32
C PRO A 320 20.59 21.59 -0.63
N PRO A 321 21.40 20.51 -0.68
CA PRO A 321 21.02 19.22 -0.12
C PRO A 321 20.93 19.24 1.41
N ILE A 322 19.94 18.51 1.93
CA ILE A 322 19.67 18.30 3.36
C ILE A 322 20.70 17.31 3.93
N GLU A 323 21.49 17.74 4.92
CA GLU A 323 22.33 16.84 5.72
C GLU A 323 21.47 16.04 6.71
N LEU A 324 21.48 14.72 6.59
CA LEU A 324 20.87 13.79 7.55
C LEU A 324 21.87 13.51 8.67
N SER A 325 21.69 14.11 9.84
CA SER A 325 22.41 13.73 11.05
C SER A 325 22.00 12.34 11.54
N GLN A 326 22.98 11.51 11.90
CA GLN A 326 22.75 10.14 12.37
C GLN A 326 22.08 10.14 13.75
N PRO A 327 20.99 9.39 13.99
CA PRO A 327 20.45 9.20 15.33
C PRO A 327 21.22 8.12 16.11
N ASP A 328 21.42 8.38 17.39
CA ASP A 328 22.08 7.50 18.36
C ASP A 328 21.41 6.11 18.45
N THR A 329 22.19 5.08 18.16
CA THR A 329 21.80 3.66 18.06
C THR A 329 21.29 3.04 19.38
N LYS A 330 21.34 3.77 20.50
CA LYS A 330 20.98 3.27 21.83
C LYS A 330 19.48 3.20 22.12
N VAL A 331 18.63 3.85 21.33
CA VAL A 331 17.16 3.85 21.55
C VAL A 331 16.48 2.61 20.95
N MET A 332 17.15 1.88 20.04
CA MET A 332 16.57 0.75 19.32
C MET A 332 16.34 -0.53 20.14
N SER A 333 16.95 -0.69 21.33
CA SER A 333 16.89 -1.95 22.07
C SER A 333 15.73 -2.08 23.06
N ARG A 334 14.84 -1.09 23.16
CA ARG A 334 13.70 -1.11 24.12
C ARG A 334 12.32 -1.28 23.50
N PHE A 335 12.20 -1.33 22.17
CA PHE A 335 10.89 -1.36 21.49
C PHE A 335 10.79 -2.37 20.33
N LEU A 336 11.76 -3.28 20.23
CA LEU A 336 11.63 -4.59 19.56
C LEU A 336 11.58 -5.66 20.64
#